data_AF-A0A6P2BGA5-F1
#
_entry.id   AF-A0A6P2BGA5-F1
#
_cell.length_a   1.000
_cell.length_b   1.000
_cell.length_c   1.000
_cell.angle_alpha   90.00
_cell.angle_beta   90.00
_cell.angle_gamma   90.00
#
_symmetry.space_group_name_H-M   'P 1'
#
loop_
_entity.id
_entity.type
_entity.pdbx_description
1 polymer ?
#
loop_
_entity_poly.entity_id
_entity_poly.type
_entity_poly.pdbx_seq_one_letter_code
_entity_poly.pdbx_strand_id
1 'polypeptide(L)'
;MSSSRLREQLEAIRRELADSDSVDAGNRALLEQVAEDIERVLDDEDETTPDTVRGRMKKAAVDFEAEHPRLARVVNEVVEALARMGI
;
A
#
# COMPACT_ATOMS: atom_id res chain seq x y z
N MET A 1 -4.69 -18.45 -0.56
CA MET A 1 -5.42 -17.56 -1.51
C MET A 1 -5.38 -16.09 -1.10
N SER A 2 -5.08 -15.76 0.16
CA SER A 2 -5.10 -14.36 0.64
C SER A 2 -3.93 -13.51 0.12
N SER A 3 -2.70 -14.06 0.13
CA SER A 3 -1.48 -13.33 -0.26
C SER A 3 -1.42 -12.92 -1.74
N SER A 4 -2.03 -13.70 -2.64
CA SER A 4 -1.99 -13.40 -4.08
C SER A 4 -2.83 -12.17 -4.45
N ARG A 5 -4.00 -12.01 -3.81
CA ARG A 5 -4.88 -10.87 -4.05
C ARG A 5 -4.24 -9.56 -3.57
N LEU A 6 -3.50 -9.62 -2.46
CA LEU A 6 -2.77 -8.47 -1.95
C LEU A 6 -1.64 -8.05 -2.90
N ARG A 7 -0.90 -9.03 -3.44
CA ARG A 7 0.12 -8.79 -4.47
C ARG A 7 -0.46 -8.19 -5.75
N GLU A 8 -1.61 -8.67 -6.21
CA GLU A 8 -2.31 -8.06 -7.37
C GLU A 8 -2.70 -6.60 -7.12
N GLN A 9 -3.22 -6.29 -5.93
CA GLN A 9 -3.57 -4.91 -5.58
C GLN A 9 -2.32 -4.03 -5.41
N LEU A 10 -1.23 -4.58 -4.88
CA LEU A 10 0.05 -3.91 -4.77
C LEU A 10 0.64 -3.57 -6.15
N GLU A 11 0.58 -4.50 -7.09
CA GLU A 11 0.98 -4.26 -8.47
C GLU A 11 0.10 -3.21 -9.16
N ALA A 12 -1.19 -3.16 -8.85
CA ALA A 12 -2.07 -2.11 -9.35
C ALA A 12 -1.63 -0.73 -8.85
N ILE A 13 -1.30 -0.60 -7.56
CA ILE A 13 -0.72 0.63 -6.98
C ILE A 13 0.59 1.00 -7.70
N ARG A 14 1.52 0.05 -7.84
CA ARG A 14 2.81 0.29 -8.51
C ARG A 14 2.63 0.73 -9.96
N ARG A 15 1.67 0.16 -10.68
CA ARG A 15 1.32 0.59 -12.05
C ARG A 15 0.73 1.99 -12.08
N GLU A 16 -0.20 2.29 -11.18
CA GLU A 16 -0.87 3.59 -11.15
C GLU A 16 0.08 4.72 -10.71
N LEU A 17 1.07 4.40 -9.88
CA LEU A 17 2.21 5.27 -9.56
C LEU A 17 3.15 5.50 -10.74
N ALA A 18 3.39 4.48 -11.56
CA ALA A 18 4.26 4.57 -12.72
C ALA A 18 3.61 5.32 -13.88
N ASP A 19 2.28 5.22 -14.00
CA ASP A 19 1.50 5.89 -15.04
C ASP A 19 1.14 7.34 -14.67
N SER A 20 1.11 7.64 -13.37
CA SER A 20 0.85 8.99 -12.86
C SER A 20 2.15 9.78 -12.67
N ASP A 21 2.59 10.49 -13.72
CA ASP A 21 3.64 11.55 -13.63
C ASP A 21 3.31 12.64 -12.59
N SER A 22 2.08 12.66 -12.08
CA SER A 22 1.60 13.63 -11.10
C SER A 22 1.92 13.27 -9.64
N VAL A 23 2.41 12.06 -9.33
CA VAL A 23 2.68 11.70 -7.94
C VAL A 23 4.02 12.29 -7.51
N ASP A 24 3.98 13.12 -6.47
CA ASP A 24 5.16 13.76 -5.93
C ASP A 24 6.19 12.73 -5.42
N ALA A 25 7.49 13.05 -5.53
CA ALA A 25 8.56 12.11 -5.24
C ALA A 25 8.53 11.58 -3.79
N GLY A 26 8.11 12.42 -2.83
CA GLY A 26 7.94 12.00 -1.44
C GLY A 26 6.81 10.98 -1.25
N ASN A 27 5.70 11.18 -1.95
CA ASN A 27 4.55 10.30 -1.90
C ASN A 27 4.83 8.96 -2.61
N ARG A 28 5.58 8.99 -3.71
CA ARG A 28 6.06 7.80 -4.43
C ARG A 28 6.96 6.94 -3.54
N ALA A 29 7.92 7.55 -2.84
CA ALA A 29 8.81 6.84 -1.92
C ALA A 29 8.04 6.20 -0.75
N LEU A 30 7.04 6.89 -0.20
CA LEU A 30 6.19 6.36 0.88
C LEU A 30 5.43 5.10 0.42
N LEU A 31 4.87 5.12 -0.79
CA LEU A 31 4.16 3.96 -1.35
C LEU A 31 5.10 2.81 -1.69
N GLU A 32 6.29 3.08 -2.22
CA GLU A 32 7.30 2.04 -2.49
C GLU A 32 7.75 1.36 -1.18
N GLN A 33 8.01 2.14 -0.13
CA GLN A 33 8.40 1.60 1.18
C GLN A 33 7.29 0.72 1.78
N VAL A 34 6.06 1.20 1.73
CA VAL A 34 4.89 0.44 2.17
C VAL A 34 4.71 -0.84 1.37
N ALA A 35 4.95 -0.80 0.05
CA ALA A 35 4.84 -1.97 -0.80
C ALA A 35 5.87 -3.05 -0.43
N GLU A 36 7.12 -2.65 -0.18
CA GLU A 36 8.14 -3.58 0.33
C GLU A 36 7.77 -4.13 1.71
N ASP A 37 7.24 -3.29 2.60
CA ASP A 37 6.86 -3.73 3.94
C ASP A 37 5.74 -4.78 3.90
N ILE A 38 4.80 -4.64 2.96
CA ILE A 38 3.75 -5.64 2.73
C ILE A 38 4.34 -6.92 2.17
N GLU A 39 5.27 -6.84 1.20
CA GLU A 39 5.97 -8.01 0.67
C GLU A 39 6.70 -8.76 1.79
N ARG A 40 7.43 -8.05 2.65
CA ARG A 40 8.10 -8.61 3.84
C ARG A 40 7.15 -9.28 4.82
N VAL A 41 6.01 -8.66 5.12
CA VAL A 41 4.98 -9.24 6.00
C VAL A 41 4.34 -10.48 5.36
N LEU A 42 4.13 -10.49 4.05
CA LEU A 42 3.57 -11.63 3.33
C LEU A 42 4.53 -12.81 3.23
N ASP A 43 5.83 -12.53 3.14
CA ASP A 43 6.88 -13.55 3.06
C ASP A 43 7.35 -14.03 4.44
N ASP A 44 6.82 -13.45 5.53
CA ASP A 44 7.12 -13.81 6.93
C ASP A 44 8.63 -13.68 7.26
N GLU A 45 9.33 -12.85 6.47
CA GLU A 45 10.80 -12.70 6.51
C GLU A 45 11.28 -11.66 7.54
N ASP A 46 10.36 -10.90 8.16
CA ASP A 46 10.72 -9.77 9.03
C ASP A 46 9.80 -9.63 10.26
N GLU A 47 10.36 -9.14 11.38
CA GLU A 47 9.63 -8.78 12.63
C GLU A 47 8.71 -7.55 12.46
N THR A 48 8.43 -7.13 11.23
CA THR A 48 7.61 -5.94 10.97
C THR A 48 6.16 -6.26 11.30
N THR A 49 5.65 -5.69 12.40
CA THR A 49 4.27 -5.93 12.80
C THR A 49 3.31 -5.39 11.74
N PRO A 50 2.34 -6.20 11.28
CA PRO A 50 1.42 -5.81 10.23
C PRO A 50 0.57 -4.57 10.56
N ASP A 51 0.30 -4.34 11.84
CA ASP A 51 -0.31 -3.10 12.35
C ASP A 51 0.45 -1.83 11.95
N THR A 52 1.79 -1.90 11.92
CA THR A 52 2.65 -0.77 11.55
C THR A 52 2.52 -0.44 10.07
N VAL A 53 2.47 -1.48 9.23
CA VAL A 53 2.29 -1.37 7.77
C VAL A 53 0.91 -0.79 7.46
N ARG A 54 -0.12 -1.30 8.13
CA ARG A 54 -1.50 -0.79 8.02
C ARG A 54 -1.59 0.67 8.44
N GLY A 55 -0.92 1.07 9.51
CA GLY A 55 -0.86 2.45 9.99
C GLY A 55 -0.21 3.40 8.97
N ARG A 56 0.92 2.99 8.39
CA ARG A 56 1.61 3.75 7.33
C ARG A 56 0.75 3.90 6.07
N MET A 57 0.12 2.82 5.61
CA MET A 57 -0.78 2.88 4.46
C MET A 57 -1.96 3.81 4.69
N LYS A 58 -2.57 3.76 5.87
CA LYS A 58 -3.71 4.60 6.18
C LYS A 58 -3.34 6.08 6.18
N LYS A 59 -2.14 6.41 6.69
CA LYS A 59 -1.60 7.77 6.60
C LYS A 59 -1.38 8.18 5.14
N ALA A 60 -0.73 7.32 4.36
CA ALA A 60 -0.50 7.56 2.94
C ALA A 60 -1.83 7.81 2.20
N ALA A 61 -2.86 7.00 2.44
CA ALA A 61 -4.18 7.15 1.83
C ALA A 61 -4.82 8.52 2.14
N VAL A 62 -4.66 9.03 3.37
CA VAL A 62 -5.13 10.38 3.76
C VAL A 62 -4.34 11.47 3.03
N ASP A 63 -3.02 11.31 2.94
CA ASP A 63 -2.15 12.26 2.23
C ASP A 63 -2.51 12.29 0.72
N PHE A 64 -2.88 11.15 0.14
CA PHE A 64 -3.36 11.04 -1.24
C PHE A 64 -4.79 11.53 -1.46
N GLU A 65 -5.64 11.62 -0.44
CA GLU A 65 -7.07 11.92 -0.61
C GLU A 65 -7.29 13.33 -1.19
N ALA A 66 -6.41 14.27 -0.88
CA ALA A 66 -6.46 15.64 -1.37
C ALA A 66 -5.88 15.80 -2.79
N GLU A 67 -4.78 15.10 -3.10
CA GLU A 67 -4.01 15.31 -4.34
C GLU A 67 -4.33 14.25 -5.42
N HIS A 68 -4.57 13.01 -5.00
CA HIS A 68 -4.77 11.86 -5.88
C HIS A 68 -5.89 10.92 -5.37
N PRO A 69 -7.17 11.30 -5.54
CA PRO A 69 -8.31 10.53 -5.03
C PRO A 69 -8.40 9.10 -5.55
N ARG A 70 -7.90 8.86 -6.78
CA ARG A 70 -7.81 7.51 -7.36
C ARG A 70 -6.81 6.63 -6.60
N LEU A 71 -5.60 7.14 -6.36
CA LEU A 71 -4.58 6.43 -5.57
C LEU A 71 -5.04 6.18 -4.14
N ALA A 72 -5.65 7.19 -3.49
CA ALA A 72 -6.19 7.04 -2.15
C ALA A 72 -7.20 5.88 -2.05
N ARG A 73 -8.02 5.67 -3.09
CA ARG A 73 -8.97 4.55 -3.16
C ARG A 73 -8.27 3.20 -3.20
N VAL A 74 -7.28 3.05 -4.09
CA VAL A 74 -6.55 1.77 -4.23
C VAL A 74 -5.77 1.44 -2.96
N VAL A 75 -5.13 2.44 -2.34
CA VAL A 75 -4.42 2.25 -1.05
C VAL A 75 -5.40 1.80 0.05
N ASN A 76 -6.59 2.41 0.13
CA ASN A 76 -7.62 1.99 1.08
C ASN A 76 -8.09 0.54 0.84
N GLU A 77 -8.24 0.11 -0.42
CA GLU A 77 -8.59 -1.27 -0.74
C GLU A 77 -7.53 -2.27 -0.27
N VAL A 78 -6.25 -1.90 -0.29
CA VAL A 78 -5.15 -2.71 0.26
C VAL A 78 -5.18 -2.73 1.79
N VAL A 79 -5.42 -1.59 2.45
CA VAL A 79 -5.61 -1.51 3.91
C VAL A 79 -6.76 -2.40 4.38
N GLU A 80 -7.88 -2.39 3.66
CA GLU A 80 -9.00 -3.28 3.95
C GLU A 80 -8.65 -4.74 3.72
N ALA A 81 -7.89 -5.05 2.66
CA ALA A 81 -7.46 -6.41 2.40
C ALA A 81 -6.54 -6.95 3.50
N LEU A 82 -5.59 -6.14 3.98
CA LEU A 82 -4.76 -6.43 5.16
C LEU A 82 -5.63 -6.67 6.39
N ALA A 83 -6.53 -5.74 6.72
CA ALA A 83 -7.40 -5.84 7.88
C ALA A 83 -8.29 -7.10 7.87
N ARG A 84 -8.76 -7.52 6.68
CA ARG A 84 -9.54 -8.77 6.52
C ARG A 84 -8.72 -10.03 6.76
N MET A 85 -7.39 -9.97 6.62
CA MET A 85 -6.49 -11.08 6.91
C MET A 85 -6.12 -11.17 8.41
N GLY A 86 -6.58 -10.22 9.23
CA GLY A 86 -6.24 -10.18 10.66
C GLY A 86 -4.83 -9.68 10.93
N ILE A 87 -4.26 -8.95 9.97
CA ILE A 87 -2.94 -8.33 10.00
C ILE A 87 -3.07 -6.82 9.74
#